data_AF-A0A6G1Z5D0-F1
#
_entry.id   AF-A0A6G1Z5D0-F1
#
_cell.length_a   1.000
_cell.length_b   1.000
_cell.length_c   1.000
_cell.angle_alpha   90.00
_cell.angle_beta   90.00
_cell.angle_gamma   90.00
#
_symmetry.space_group_name_H-M   'P 1'
#
loop_
_entity.id
_entity.type
_entity.pdbx_description
1 polymer ?
#
loop_
_entity_poly.entity_id
_entity_poly.type
_entity_poly.pdbx_seq_one_letter_code
_entity_poly.pdbx_strand_id
1 'polypeptide(L)' 'MSSTSDQLTEENTNAFAHRIAGDSLVYECPNCEFGEVLVTELIEADDARCLDCGTTYRLCVEVVE' A
#
# COMPACT_ATOMS: atom_id res chain seq x y z
N MET A 1 23.05 -2.26 -8.73
CA MET A 1 22.12 -3.19 -8.08
C MET A 1 20.73 -2.76 -8.51
N SER A 2 20.11 -3.52 -9.41
CA SER A 2 18.81 -3.18 -9.99
C SER A 2 17.72 -3.41 -8.95
N SER A 3 17.02 -2.35 -8.57
CA SER A 3 15.76 -2.42 -7.84
C SER A 3 14.70 -2.91 -8.82
N THR A 4 14.49 -4.22 -8.91
CA THR A 4 13.31 -4.77 -9.57
C THR A 4 12.10 -4.36 -8.74
N SER A 5 11.30 -3.45 -9.29
CA SER A 5 9.95 -3.19 -8.80
C SER A 5 9.17 -4.50 -8.93
N ASP A 6 8.93 -5.17 -7.81
CA ASP A 6 8.12 -6.38 -7.80
C ASP A 6 6.71 -6.04 -8.29
N GLN A 7 6.22 -6.83 -9.24
CA GLN A 7 4.90 -6.66 -9.84
C GLN A 7 3.83 -7.03 -8.80
N LEU A 8 2.88 -6.11 -8.55
CA LEU A 8 1.73 -6.40 -7.70
C LEU A 8 0.81 -7.39 -8.45
N THR A 9 0.44 -8.49 -7.79
CA THR A 9 -0.41 -9.58 -8.29
C THR A 9 -1.63 -9.71 -7.38
N GLU A 10 -2.74 -10.27 -7.87
CA GLU A 10 -3.94 -10.48 -7.04
C GLU A 10 -3.65 -11.22 -5.73
N GLU A 11 -2.64 -12.10 -5.72
CA GLU A 11 -2.19 -12.84 -4.55
C GLU A 11 -1.51 -11.95 -3.49
N ASN A 12 -0.77 -10.91 -3.89
CA ASN A 12 -0.06 -9.98 -3.00
C ASN A 12 -0.80 -8.63 -2.82
N THR A 13 -1.82 -8.37 -3.63
CA THR A 13 -2.70 -7.19 -3.56
C THR A 13 -4.03 -7.50 -2.87
N ASN A 14 -4.15 -8.69 -2.28
CA ASN A 14 -5.23 -9.00 -1.34
C ASN A 14 -5.03 -8.17 -0.07
N ALA A 15 -5.32 -6.87 -0.19
CA ALA A 15 -5.69 -6.02 0.92
C ALA A 15 -6.93 -6.67 1.54
N PHE A 16 -6.70 -7.62 2.46
CA PHE A 16 -7.71 -8.00 3.41
C PHE A 16 -8.05 -6.71 4.15
N ALA A 17 -9.24 -6.16 3.87
CA ALA A 17 -9.77 -5.01 4.58
C ALA A 17 -9.95 -5.39 6.06
N HIS A 18 -8.85 -5.32 6.82
CA HIS A 18 -8.82 -5.63 8.22
C HIS A 18 -9.40 -4.43 8.96
N ARG A 19 -10.63 -4.61 9.41
CA ARG A 19 -11.35 -3.85 10.44
C ARG A 19 -10.94 -2.39 10.61
N ILE A 20 -11.78 -1.57 10.02
CA ILE A 20 -12.09 -0.20 10.42
C ILE A 20 -12.11 -0.05 11.95
N ALA A 21 -11.03 0.52 12.50
CA ALA A 21 -11.11 1.40 13.66
C ALA A 21 -11.22 2.84 13.12
N GLY A 22 -12.41 3.21 12.66
CA GLY A 22 -12.72 4.51 12.04
C GLY A 22 -12.45 4.57 10.54
N ASP A 23 -13.52 4.44 9.73
CA ASP A 23 -13.73 4.40 8.27
C ASP A 23 -12.57 4.46 7.24
N SER A 24 -11.35 4.05 7.59
CA SER A 24 -10.17 4.26 6.76
C SER A 24 -9.72 2.94 6.15
N LEU A 25 -9.58 2.92 4.82
CA LEU A 25 -9.04 1.79 4.07
C LEU A 25 -7.51 1.83 4.13
N VAL A 26 -6.88 0.71 4.46
CA VAL A 26 -5.42 0.58 4.60
C VAL A 26 -4.85 -0.46 3.64
N TYR A 27 -3.62 -0.23 3.20
CA TYR A 27 -2.75 -1.16 2.50
C TYR A 27 -1.72 -1.73 3.49
N GLU A 28 -1.61 -3.05 3.57
CA GLU A 28 -0.62 -3.72 4.41
C GLU A 28 0.77 -3.55 3.79
N CYS A 29 1.69 -2.99 4.57
CA CYS A 29 3.05 -2.70 4.14
C CYS A 29 3.87 -3.99 4.04
N PRO A 30 4.38 -4.39 2.86
CA PRO A 30 5.17 -5.61 2.70
C PRO A 30 6.55 -5.56 3.39
N ASN A 31 7.00 -4.37 3.78
CA ASN A 31 8.33 -4.16 4.38
C ASN A 31 8.35 -4.26 5.91
N CYS A 32 7.22 -4.44 6.60
CA CYS A 32 7.22 -4.69 8.05
C CYS A 32 5.96 -5.43 8.53
N GLU A 33 6.08 -6.20 9.61
CA GLU A 33 5.11 -7.21 10.07
C GLU A 33 3.72 -6.65 10.41
N PHE A 34 3.64 -5.39 10.83
CA PHE A 34 2.40 -4.74 11.27
C PHE A 34 2.15 -3.41 10.57
N GLY A 35 2.90 -3.13 9.50
CA GLY A 35 2.86 -1.82 8.87
C GLY A 35 1.59 -1.59 8.07
N GLU A 36 1.04 -0.39 8.19
CA GLU A 36 -0.12 0.03 7.40
C GLU A 36 0.18 1.34 6.66
N VAL A 37 -0.43 1.51 5.48
CA VAL A 37 -0.42 2.75 4.70
C VAL A 37 -1.87 3.14 4.43
N LEU A 38 -2.25 4.40 4.67
CA LEU A 38 -3.60 4.87 4.38
C LEU A 38 -3.82 4.93 2.87
N VAL A 39 -4.89 4.31 2.37
CA VAL A 39 -5.23 4.35 0.94
C VAL A 39 -5.63 5.75 0.49
N THR A 40 -6.24 6.55 1.37
CA THR A 40 -6.53 7.96 1.08
C THR A 40 -5.24 8.75 0.85
N GLU A 41 -4.21 8.53 1.66
CA GLU A 41 -2.90 9.16 1.44
C GLU A 41 -2.24 8.68 0.14
N LEU A 42 -2.37 7.39 -0.21
CA LEU A 42 -1.89 6.86 -1.48
C LEU A 42 -2.55 7.51 -2.71
N ILE A 43 -3.77 8.04 -2.57
CA ILE A 43 -4.53 8.73 -3.62
C ILE A 43 -4.23 10.23 -3.62
N GLU A 44 -4.15 10.85 -2.44
CA GLU A 44 -4.09 12.31 -2.29
C GLU A 44 -2.67 12.87 -2.19
N ALA A 45 -1.70 12.06 -1.75
CA ALA A 45 -0.33 12.47 -1.48
C ALA A 45 0.69 11.72 -2.35
N ASP A 46 1.68 12.45 -2.86
CA ASP A 46 2.76 11.88 -3.67
C ASP A 46 3.82 11.12 -2.85
N ASP A 47 3.75 11.20 -1.52
CA ASP A 47 4.74 10.68 -0.58
C ASP A 47 4.15 9.83 0.55
N ALA A 48 2.99 9.19 0.33
CA ALA A 48 2.35 8.28 1.28
C ALA A 48 3.33 7.28 1.88
N ARG A 49 3.30 7.10 3.20
CA ARG A 49 4.29 6.28 3.93
C ARG A 49 3.61 5.26 4.82
N CYS A 50 4.30 4.15 5.04
CA CYS A 50 3.93 3.26 6.12
C CYS A 50 4.06 3.99 7.46
N LEU A 51 3.02 3.89 8.28
CA LEU A 51 2.93 4.53 9.59
C LEU A 51 3.98 3.99 10.57
N ASP A 52 4.46 2.77 10.36
CA ASP A 52 5.41 2.09 11.24
C ASP A 52 6.86 2.22 10.76
N CYS A 53 7.16 1.80 9.52
CA CYS A 53 8.54 1.74 9.03
C CYS A 53 8.95 2.95 8.18
N GLY A 54 8.00 3.83 7.82
CA GLY A 54 8.26 5.04 7.04
C GLY A 54 8.58 4.82 5.56
N THR A 55 8.55 3.57 5.07
CA THR A 55 8.71 3.27 3.64
C THR A 55 7.65 3.99 2.82
N THR A 56 8.08 4.64 1.75
CA THR A 56 7.20 5.41 0.85
C THR A 56 6.63 4.51 -0.25
N TYR A 57 5.35 4.71 -0.55
CA TYR A 57 4.61 3.99 -1.58
C TYR A 57 3.94 4.96 -2.54
N ARG A 58 3.69 4.50 -3.77
CA ARG A 58 2.95 5.25 -4.80
C ARG A 58 1.88 4.36 -5.39
N LEU A 59 0.66 4.90 -5.52
CA LEU A 59 -0.43 4.22 -6.20
C LEU A 59 -0.31 4.39 -7.72
N CYS A 60 -0.43 3.28 -8.46
CA CYS A 60 -0.51 3.28 -9.91
C CYS A 60 -1.84 2.66 -10.34
N VAL A 61 -2.54 3.30 -11.28
CA VAL A 61 -3.77 2.78 -11.88
C VAL A 61 -3.45 2.34 -13.30
N GLU A 62 -3.70 1.06 -13.60
CA GLU A 62 -3.56 0.47 -14.93
C GLU A 62 -4.94 0.08 -15.47
N VAL A 63 -5.18 0.36 -16.75
CA VAL A 63 -6.39 -0.09 -17.45
C VAL A 63 -6.15 -1.50 -17.97
N VAL A 64 -7.00 -2.45 -17.57
CA VAL A 64 -6.94 -3.85 -18.00
C VAL A 64 -8.08 -4.12 -18.99
N GLU A 65 -7.77 -4.78 -20.12
CA GLU A 65 -8.74 -5.15 -21.19
C GLU A 65 -9.56 -6.40 -20.85
#